data_AF-A0A847DA34-F1
#
_entry.id   AF-A0A847DA34-F1
#
_cell.length_a   1.000
_cell.length_b   1.000
_cell.length_c   1.000
_cell.angle_alpha   90.00
_cell.angle_beta   90.00
_cell.angle_gamma   90.00
#
_symmetry.space_group_name_H-M   'P 1'
#
loop_
_entity.id
_entity.type
_entity.pdbx_description
1 polymer ?
#
loop_
_entity_poly.entity_id
_entity_poly.type
_entity_poly.pdbx_seq_one_letter_code
_entity_poly.pdbx_strand_id
1 'polypeptide(L)'
;MKMHSHDFIESYDGLVGYGYDRKTNENTLACYMQKFSDDELIGLVTCRMTDDEMEALFDLVSGLLAKHLSKEEYHRLFLKE
;
A
#
# COMPACT_ATOMS: atom_id res chain seq x y z
N MET A 1 17.48 0.17 -12.58
CA MET A 1 16.32 -0.72 -12.44
C MET A 1 15.48 -0.16 -11.29
N LYS A 2 14.15 0.01 -11.44
CA LYS A 2 13.32 0.45 -10.31
C LYS A 2 13.21 -0.69 -9.29
N MET A 3 13.44 -0.38 -8.02
CA MET A 3 13.46 -1.38 -6.93
C MET A 3 12.02 -1.77 -6.47
N HIS A 4 11.06 -0.87 -6.70
CA HIS A 4 9.64 -1.07 -6.43
C HIS A 4 8.85 -1.06 -7.75
N SER A 5 7.78 -1.86 -7.83
CA SER A 5 6.87 -1.96 -8.97
C SER A 5 5.42 -1.82 -8.50
N HIS A 6 4.63 -1.08 -9.28
CA HIS A 6 3.20 -0.87 -9.09
C HIS A 6 2.43 -1.43 -10.30
N ASP A 7 2.70 -2.68 -10.68
CA ASP A 7 2.15 -3.24 -11.93
C ASP A 7 0.72 -3.79 -11.77
N PHE A 8 0.25 -3.96 -10.53
CA PHE A 8 -1.08 -4.53 -10.28
C PHE A 8 -2.17 -3.58 -10.78
N ILE A 9 -2.03 -2.27 -10.56
CA ILE A 9 -3.01 -1.30 -11.01
C ILE A 9 -3.08 -1.17 -12.53
N GLU A 10 -1.97 -1.39 -13.22
CA GLU A 10 -1.88 -1.33 -14.68
C GLU A 10 -2.46 -2.58 -15.36
N SER A 11 -2.45 -3.72 -14.66
CA SER A 11 -2.84 -5.02 -15.22
C SER A 11 -4.21 -5.52 -14.75
N TYR A 12 -4.74 -4.98 -13.65
CA TYR A 12 -6.01 -5.41 -13.09
C TYR A 12 -7.21 -4.76 -13.81
N ASP A 13 -8.06 -5.59 -14.44
CA ASP A 13 -9.27 -5.19 -15.17
C ASP A 13 -10.58 -5.57 -14.46
N GLY A 14 -10.48 -6.11 -13.24
CA GLY A 14 -11.62 -6.56 -12.45
C GLY A 14 -12.35 -5.43 -11.70
N LEU A 15 -13.39 -5.81 -10.96
CA LEU A 15 -14.19 -4.88 -10.17
C LEU A 15 -13.38 -4.26 -9.03
N VAL A 16 -13.36 -2.92 -8.97
CA VAL A 16 -12.89 -2.16 -7.81
C VAL A 16 -14.13 -1.76 -7.00
N GLY A 17 -14.36 -2.45 -5.89
CA GLY A 17 -15.56 -2.29 -5.07
C GLY A 17 -15.41 -2.95 -3.69
N TYR A 18 -15.18 -2.13 -2.67
CA TYR A 18 -15.04 -2.62 -1.30
C TYR A 18 -16.41 -2.98 -0.70
N GLY A 19 -16.51 -4.12 -0.03
CA GLY A 19 -17.71 -4.61 0.66
C GLY A 19 -18.46 -5.75 -0.04
N TYR A 20 -18.01 -6.19 -1.22
CA TYR A 20 -18.71 -7.25 -1.98
C TYR A 20 -18.31 -8.66 -1.51
N ASP A 21 -17.03 -9.01 -1.65
CA ASP A 21 -16.47 -10.27 -1.18
C ASP A 21 -15.00 -10.10 -0.77
N ARG A 22 -14.44 -11.12 -0.10
CA ARG A 22 -13.05 -11.07 0.41
C ARG A 22 -12.02 -10.80 -0.68
N LYS A 23 -12.13 -11.46 -1.83
CA LYS A 23 -11.15 -11.35 -2.91
C LYS A 23 -11.27 -9.99 -3.61
N THR A 24 -12.49 -9.52 -3.84
CA THR A 24 -12.71 -8.18 -4.39
C THR A 24 -12.21 -7.09 -3.44
N ASN A 25 -12.35 -7.27 -2.13
CA ASN A 25 -11.78 -6.35 -1.13
C ASN A 25 -10.25 -6.31 -1.17
N GLU A 26 -9.59 -7.47 -1.26
CA GLU A 26 -8.13 -7.56 -1.40
C GLU A 26 -7.64 -6.84 -2.65
N ASN A 27 -8.27 -7.09 -3.79
CA ASN A 27 -7.91 -6.45 -5.06
C ASN A 27 -8.18 -4.93 -5.01
N THR A 28 -9.30 -4.52 -4.41
CA THR A 28 -9.65 -3.10 -4.24
C THR A 28 -8.61 -2.39 -3.37
N LEU A 29 -8.21 -2.98 -2.24
CA LEU A 29 -7.15 -2.42 -1.40
C LEU A 29 -5.82 -2.33 -2.14
N ALA A 30 -5.42 -3.37 -2.88
CA ALA A 30 -4.20 -3.33 -3.68
C ALA A 30 -4.22 -2.21 -4.73
N CYS A 31 -5.34 -2.03 -5.44
CA CYS A 31 -5.52 -0.93 -6.39
C CYS A 31 -5.39 0.44 -5.72
N TYR A 32 -6.09 0.64 -4.60
CA TYR A 32 -6.06 1.91 -3.87
C TYR A 32 -4.67 2.22 -3.33
N MET A 33 -3.97 1.22 -2.77
CA MET A 33 -2.62 1.42 -2.23
C MET A 33 -1.62 1.79 -3.33
N GLN A 34 -1.68 1.13 -4.49
CA GLN A 34 -0.79 1.48 -5.61
C GLN A 34 -1.10 2.85 -6.21
N LYS A 35 -2.38 3.23 -6.32
CA LYS A 35 -2.75 4.59 -6.75
C LYS A 35 -2.31 5.65 -5.73
N PHE A 36 -2.52 5.37 -4.45
CA PHE A 36 -2.16 6.28 -3.35
C PHE A 36 -0.65 6.51 -3.26
N SER A 37 0.14 5.45 -3.49
CA SER A 37 1.60 5.50 -3.46
C SER A 37 2.25 5.95 -4.76
N ASP A 38 1.48 6.45 -5.73
CA ASP A 38 2.06 7.11 -6.90
C ASP A 38 2.91 8.31 -6.47
N ASP A 39 4.09 8.46 -7.07
CA ASP A 39 5.12 9.41 -6.63
C ASP A 39 4.60 10.86 -6.54
N GLU A 40 3.78 11.29 -7.51
CA GLU A 40 3.23 12.65 -7.53
C GLU A 40 2.13 12.82 -6.48
N LEU A 41 1.22 11.85 -6.39
CA LEU A 41 0.09 11.91 -5.47
C LEU A 41 0.54 11.83 -4.00
N ILE A 42 1.40 10.87 -3.65
CA ILE A 42 1.85 10.70 -2.26
C ILE A 42 2.67 11.90 -1.79
N GLY A 43 3.47 12.50 -2.67
CA GLY A 43 4.20 13.73 -2.37
C GLY A 43 3.27 14.91 -2.06
N LEU A 44 2.21 15.09 -2.87
CA LEU A 44 1.22 16.13 -2.62
C LEU A 44 0.42 15.90 -1.34
N VAL A 45 -0.03 14.67 -1.11
CA VAL A 45 -0.88 14.32 0.03
C VAL A 45 -0.10 14.44 1.34
N THR A 46 1.11 13.89 1.40
CA THR A 46 1.93 13.94 2.62
C THR A 46 2.31 15.36 3.02
N CYS A 47 2.55 16.27 2.06
CA CYS A 47 2.74 17.70 2.36
C CYS A 47 1.51 18.40 2.96
N ARG A 48 0.31 17.81 2.84
CA ARG A 48 -0.94 18.37 3.35
C ARG A 48 -1.43 17.69 4.62
N MET A 49 -0.85 16.56 5.00
CA MET A 49 -1.20 15.84 6.21
C MET A 49 -0.73 16.61 7.45
N THR A 50 -1.49 16.52 8.53
CA THR A 50 -1.01 16.92 9.85
C THR A 50 -0.03 15.87 10.41
N ASP A 51 0.73 16.25 11.44
CA ASP A 51 1.62 15.30 12.14
C ASP A 51 0.84 14.09 12.67
N ASP A 52 -0.35 14.31 13.26
CA ASP A 52 -1.21 13.24 13.78
C ASP A 52 -1.69 12.28 12.65
N GLU A 53 -2.00 12.80 11.46
CA GLU A 53 -2.40 11.99 10.31
C GLU A 53 -1.24 11.14 9.78
N MET A 54 -0.03 11.71 9.75
CA MET A 54 1.19 10.99 9.36
C MET A 54 1.53 9.88 10.36
N GLU A 55 1.46 10.16 11.67
CA GLU A 55 1.69 9.18 12.72
C GLU A 55 0.68 8.04 12.65
N ALA A 56 -0.62 8.36 12.51
CA ALA A 56 -1.67 7.35 12.40
C ALA A 56 -1.50 6.43 11.17
N LEU A 57 -1.11 6.99 10.01
CA LEU A 57 -0.84 6.19 8.81
C LEU A 57 0.41 5.32 8.99
N PHE A 58 1.48 5.86 9.57
CA PHE A 58 2.70 5.11 9.85
C PHE A 58 2.43 3.92 10.79
N ASP A 59 1.71 4.15 11.88
CA ASP A 59 1.36 3.11 12.85
C ASP A 59 0.49 2.03 12.24
N LEU A 60 -0.49 2.41 11.42
CA LEU A 60 -1.34 1.45 10.72
C LEU A 60 -0.52 0.56 9.77
N VAL A 61 0.31 1.15 8.92
CA VAL A 61 1.08 0.40 7.93
C VAL A 61 2.15 -0.46 8.61
N SER A 62 2.91 0.11 9.54
CA SER A 62 3.96 -0.62 10.26
C SER A 62 3.39 -1.77 11.12
N GLY A 63 2.25 -1.55 11.77
CA GLY A 63 1.53 -2.58 12.53
C GLY A 63 1.03 -3.73 11.65
N LEU A 64 0.52 -3.43 10.45
CA LEU A 64 0.12 -4.46 9.48
C LEU A 64 1.32 -5.28 8.99
N LEU A 65 2.44 -4.63 8.69
CA LEU A 65 3.68 -5.31 8.28
C LEU A 65 4.16 -6.25 9.39
N ALA A 66 4.24 -5.77 10.64
CA ALA A 66 4.70 -6.56 11.78
C ALA A 66 3.78 -7.74 12.10
N LYS A 67 2.46 -7.59 11.88
CA LYS A 67 1.48 -8.65 12.15
C LYS A 67 1.46 -9.74 11.08
N HIS A 68 1.76 -9.41 9.83
CA HIS A 68 1.52 -10.29 8.69
C HIS A 68 2.78 -10.80 7.99
N LEU A 69 3.96 -10.24 8.28
CA LEU A 69 5.22 -10.69 7.69
C LEU A 69 6.11 -11.36 8.75
N SER A 70 6.77 -12.44 8.36
CA SER A 70 7.95 -12.93 9.08
C SER A 70 9.10 -11.92 8.95
N LYS A 71 10.14 -12.09 9.76
CA LYS A 71 11.36 -11.28 9.63
C LYS A 71 11.96 -11.41 8.23
N GLU A 72 12.09 -12.63 7.71
CA GLU A 72 12.63 -12.89 6.38
C GLU A 72 11.77 -12.25 5.29
N GLU A 73 10.44 -12.31 5.42
CA GLU A 73 9.52 -11.68 4.48
C GLU A 73 9.61 -10.15 4.52
N TYR A 74 9.75 -9.55 5.71
CA TYR A 74 9.94 -8.11 5.86
C TYR A 74 11.21 -7.63 5.17
N HIS A 75 12.35 -8.28 5.43
CA HIS A 75 13.62 -7.93 4.77
C HIS A 75 13.52 -8.07 3.24
N ARG A 76 13.03 -9.23 2.76
CA ARG A 76 12.98 -9.51 1.33
C ARG A 76 11.95 -8.68 0.57
N LEU A 77 10.75 -8.51 1.11
CA LEU A 77 9.62 -7.91 0.38
C LEU A 77 9.50 -6.40 0.61
N PHE A 78 9.73 -5.93 1.84
CA PHE A 78 9.59 -4.51 2.19
C PHE A 78 10.92 -3.76 2.09
N LEU A 79 11.97 -4.20 2.80
CA LEU A 79 13.27 -3.53 2.78
C LEU A 79 14.06 -3.76 1.48
N LYS A 80 13.77 -4.86 0.77
CA LYS A 80 14.48 -5.29 -0.44
C LYS A 80 15.97 -5.58 -0.19
N GLU A 81 16.27 -6.13 0.99
CA GLU A 81 17.60 -6.52 1.47
C GLU A 81 17.78 -8.05 1.52
#